data_AF-A0A3E0R6Y9-F1
#
_entry.id   AF-A0A3E0R6Y9-F1
#
_cell.length_a   1.000
_cell.length_b   1.000
_cell.length_c   1.000
_cell.angle_alpha   90.00
_cell.angle_beta   90.00
_cell.angle_gamma   90.00
#
_symmetry.space_group_name_H-M   'P 1'
#
loop_
_entity.id
_entity.type
_entity.pdbx_description
1 polymer ?
#
loop_
_entity_poly.entity_id
_entity_poly.type
_entity_poly.pdbx_seq_one_letter_code
_entity_poly.pdbx_strand_id
1 'polypeptide(L)' 'MNLLANDPSRKSWIPVPAGSDFPIQNLPFGVFIPEDDIITTGTRIGDTAIDLSVLHQLGYF' A
#
# COMPACT_ATOMS: atom_id res chain seq x y z
N MET A 1 -13.35 -18.65 -5.25
CA MET A 1 -12.12 -18.14 -5.89
C MET A 1 -11.11 -17.84 -4.80
N ASN A 2 -9.98 -18.56 -4.75
CA ASN A 2 -8.87 -18.18 -3.88
C ASN A 2 -8.09 -17.06 -4.55
N LEU A 3 -8.32 -15.82 -4.11
CA LEU A 3 -7.51 -14.68 -4.53
C LEU A 3 -6.19 -14.77 -3.75
N LEU A 4 -5.07 -15.02 -4.45
CA LEU A 4 -3.72 -15.04 -3.85
C LEU A 4 -3.41 -13.76 -3.07
N ALA A 5 -4.01 -12.63 -3.46
CA ALA A 5 -3.91 -11.33 -2.78
C ALA A 5 -4.46 -11.37 -1.34
N ASN A 6 -5.58 -12.06 -1.12
CA ASN A 6 -6.31 -12.03 0.15
C ASN A 6 -5.98 -13.25 1.03
N ASP A 7 -4.90 -13.97 0.73
CA ASP A 7 -4.44 -15.10 1.53
C ASP A 7 -4.03 -14.61 2.94
N PRO A 8 -4.68 -15.09 4.02
CA PRO A 8 -4.34 -14.69 5.40
C PRO A 8 -2.91 -15.06 5.83
N SER A 9 -2.29 -16.04 5.17
CA SER A 9 -0.91 -16.44 5.45
C SER A 9 0.14 -15.51 4.83
N ARG A 10 -0.28 -14.64 3.89
CA ARG A 10 0.60 -13.72 3.19
C ARG A 10 1.13 -12.65 4.14
N LYS A 11 2.43 -12.40 4.08
CA LYS A 11 3.10 -11.38 4.89
C LYS A 11 3.79 -10.37 3.99
N SER A 12 3.69 -9.11 4.38
CA SER A 12 4.46 -8.04 3.76
C SER A 12 5.87 -8.00 4.33
N TRP A 13 6.81 -7.51 3.53
CA TRP A 13 8.12 -7.07 4.00
C TRP A 13 8.04 -5.72 4.73
N ILE A 14 6.95 -4.97 4.52
CA ILE A 14 6.65 -3.75 5.28
C ILE A 14 6.02 -4.15 6.63
N PRO A 15 6.53 -3.63 7.76
CA PRO A 15 5.95 -3.88 9.07
C PRO A 15 4.48 -3.44 9.16
N VAL A 16 3.62 -4.34 9.62
CA VAL A 16 2.21 -4.04 9.92
C VAL A 16 1.98 -4.29 11.40
N PRO A 17 1.53 -3.28 12.17
CA PRO A 17 1.17 -3.45 13.58
C PRO A 17 0.10 -4.52 13.76
N ALA A 18 0.18 -5.27 14.87
CA ALA A 18 -0.87 -6.23 15.22
C ALA A 18 -2.20 -5.51 15.44
N GLY A 19 -3.25 -5.95 14.74
CA GLY A 19 -4.57 -5.32 14.79
C GLY A 19 -4.74 -4.09 13.89
N SER A 20 -3.78 -3.78 13.01
CA SER A 20 -3.96 -2.73 12.01
C SER A 20 -5.07 -3.09 11.02
N ASP A 21 -5.91 -2.12 10.66
CA ASP A 21 -6.92 -2.25 9.61
C ASP A 21 -6.33 -2.31 8.19
N PHE A 22 -5.02 -2.10 8.06
CA PHE A 22 -4.30 -2.03 6.78
C PHE A 22 -3.24 -3.15 6.62
N PRO A 23 -3.59 -4.45 6.73
CA PRO A 23 -2.66 -5.53 6.43
C PRO A 23 -2.41 -5.67 4.91
N ILE A 24 -1.48 -6.53 4.50
CA ILE A 24 -1.18 -6.75 3.07
C ILE A 24 -2.39 -7.25 2.26
N GLN A 25 -3.36 -7.86 2.94
CA GLN A 25 -4.64 -8.29 2.37
C GLN A 25 -5.60 -7.13 2.10
N ASN A 26 -5.35 -5.96 2.69
CA ASN A 26 -6.17 -4.76 2.52
C ASN A 26 -5.29 -3.56 2.14
N LEU A 27 -5.21 -3.32 0.84
CA LEU A 27 -4.49 -2.19 0.24
C LEU A 27 -5.50 -1.17 -0.28
N PRO A 28 -6.01 -0.24 0.58
CA PRO A 28 -6.93 0.78 0.13
C PRO A 28 -6.22 1.74 -0.83
N PHE A 29 -6.95 2.24 -1.83
CA PHE A 29 -6.47 3.32 -2.67
C PHE A 29 -6.92 4.65 -2.09
N GLY A 30 -6.01 5.61 -2.07
CA GLY A 30 -6.26 6.96 -1.59
C GLY A 30 -5.50 7.99 -2.42
N VAL A 31 -5.81 9.24 -2.16
CA VAL A 31 -5.08 10.40 -2.68
C VAL A 31 -4.50 11.12 -1.48
N PHE A 32 -3.21 11.43 -1.53
CA PHE A 32 -2.54 12.20 -0.48
C PHE A 32 -1.59 13.22 -1.10
N ILE A 33 -1.15 14.17 -0.28
CA ILE A 33 -0.17 15.18 -0.66
C ILE A 33 1.09 14.88 0.15
N PRO A 34 2.18 14.38 -0.48
CA PRO A 34 3.49 14.27 0.14
C PRO A 34 4.12 15.66 0.31
N GLU A 35 5.26 15.72 1.00
CA GLU A 35 5.97 16.98 1.30
C GLU A 35 6.32 17.81 0.05
N ASP A 36 6.41 17.17 -1.12
CA ASP A 36 6.69 17.82 -2.40
C ASP A 36 5.46 18.55 -3.02
N ASP A 37 4.33 18.67 -2.30
CA ASP A 37 3.10 19.37 -2.69
C ASP A 37 2.40 18.86 -3.97
N ILE A 38 2.82 17.70 -4.49
CA ILE A 38 2.20 17.06 -5.65
C ILE A 38 1.11 16.09 -5.18
N ILE A 39 -0.16 16.41 -5.46
CA ILE A 39 -1.27 15.48 -5.22
C ILE A 39 -1.01 14.17 -5.94
N THR A 40 -0.83 13.10 -5.18
CA THR A 40 -0.47 11.78 -5.71
C THR A 40 -1.46 10.70 -5.28
N THR A 41 -1.60 9.69 -6.12
CA THR A 41 -2.37 8.49 -5.79
C THR A 41 -1.48 7.48 -5.09
N GLY A 42 -2.05 6.82 -4.10
CA GLY A 42 -1.27 5.95 -3.24
C GLY A 42 -2.08 4.84 -2.60
N THR A 43 -1.37 3.96 -1.91
CA THR A 43 -1.98 2.94 -1.05
C THR A 43 -1.34 2.95 0.33
N ARG A 44 -2.02 2.38 1.33
CA ARG A 44 -1.54 2.29 2.70
C ARG A 44 -1.34 0.84 3.10
N ILE A 45 -0.25 0.57 3.80
CA ILE A 45 0.02 -0.70 4.48
C ILE A 45 0.63 -0.46 5.85
N GLY A 46 -0.04 -0.97 6.89
CA GLY A 46 0.28 -0.64 8.28
C GLY A 46 0.30 0.87 8.50
N ASP A 47 1.46 1.37 8.90
CA ASP A 47 1.72 2.80 9.13
C ASP A 47 2.47 3.47 7.96
N THR A 48 2.65 2.77 6.85
CA THR A 48 3.36 3.27 5.67
C THR A 48 2.37 3.62 4.55
N ALA A 49 2.53 4.80 3.96
CA ALA A 49 1.88 5.18 2.71
C ALA A 49 2.85 4.97 1.53
N ILE A 50 2.36 4.37 0.46
CA ILE A 50 3.10 4.07 -0.76
C ILE A 50 2.53 4.95 -1.89
N ASP A 51 3.41 5.68 -2.54
CA ASP A 51 3.09 6.49 -3.72
C ASP A 51 3.09 5.61 -4.98
N LEU A 52 1.92 5.48 -5.63
CA LEU A 52 1.78 4.69 -6.86
C LEU A 52 2.31 5.43 -8.08
N SER A 53 2.30 6.78 -8.08
CA SER A 53 2.85 7.58 -9.16
C SER A 53 4.36 7.39 -9.28
N VAL A 54 5.07 7.34 -8.14
CA VAL A 54 6.52 7.09 -8.09
C VAL A 54 6.83 5.67 -8.57
N LEU A 55 6.05 4.67 -8.14
CA LEU A 55 6.22 3.30 -8.62
C LEU A 55 6.05 3.19 -10.15
N HIS A 56 5.13 3.96 -10.72
CA HIS A 56 4.92 4.02 -12.16
C HIS A 56 6.06 4.71 -12.89
N GLN A 57 6.55 5.84 -12.36
CA GLN A 57 7.70 6.55 -12.92
C GLN A 57 8.98 5.70 -12.90
N LEU A 58 9.15 4.87 -11.87
CA LEU A 58 10.30 3.95 -11.74
C LEU A 58 10.16 2.67 -12.58
N GLY A 59 9.01 2.43 -13.22
CA GLY A 59 8.78 1.28 -14.09
C GLY A 59 8.56 -0.05 -13.37
N TYR A 60 7.98 -0.02 -12.16
CA TYR A 60 7.63 -1.24 -11.41
C TYR A 60 6.28 -1.86 -11.82
N PHE A 61 5.67 -1.39 -12.90
CA PHE A 61 4.42 -1.88 -13.48
C PHE A 61 4.64 -2.63 -14.78
#